data_AF-A0A831U6N8-F1
#
_entry.id   AF-A0A831U6N8-F1
#
_cell.length_a   1.000
_cell.length_b   1.000
_cell.length_c   1.000
_cell.angle_alpha   90.00
_cell.angle_beta   90.00
_cell.angle_gamma   90.00
#
_symmetry.space_group_name_H-M   'P 1'
#
loop_
_entity.id
_entity.type
_entity.pdbx_description
1 polymer ?
#
loop_
_entity_poly.entity_id
_entity_poly.type
_entity_poly.pdbx_seq_one_letter_code
_entity_poly.pdbx_strand_id
1 'polypeptide(L)'
;MSAIAVGELLAAAQEQYRLLLEESTALLRNFDGAPPEGFDRALARRAEIMAVIQDIDARIAEALAAAGSPPRQNDAAALGAFRAAREEATRRIIEIDSIVMALARERLDHLQREMGALGRGKTALHGYEASGRERSCKLNSTA
;
A
#
# COMPACT_ATOMS: atom_id res chain seq x y z
N MET A 1 9.47 -32.65 -20.14
CA MET A 1 8.94 -31.50 -19.40
C MET A 1 7.46 -31.73 -19.23
N SER A 2 6.98 -31.88 -18.00
CA SER A 2 5.55 -32.07 -17.72
C SER A 2 4.80 -30.85 -18.25
N ALA A 3 3.85 -31.04 -19.16
CA ALA A 3 2.95 -29.99 -19.58
C ALA A 3 2.05 -29.68 -18.37
N ILE A 4 2.44 -28.71 -17.55
CA ILE A 4 1.61 -28.19 -16.47
C ILE A 4 0.28 -27.79 -17.12
N ALA A 5 -0.80 -28.43 -16.66
CA ALA A 5 -2.10 -28.21 -17.26
C ALA A 5 -2.51 -26.76 -17.03
N VAL A 6 -3.09 -26.10 -18.05
CA VAL A 6 -3.56 -24.71 -17.95
C VAL A 6 -4.44 -24.50 -16.72
N GLY A 7 -5.23 -25.50 -16.32
CA GLY A 7 -6.01 -25.47 -15.08
C GLY A 7 -5.18 -25.31 -13.80
N GLU A 8 -3.99 -25.91 -13.71
CA GLU A 8 -3.08 -25.75 -12.55
C GLU A 8 -2.50 -24.33 -12.50
N LEU A 9 -2.15 -23.76 -13.66
CA LEU A 9 -1.69 -22.37 -13.74
C LEU A 9 -2.80 -21.40 -13.32
N LEU A 10 -4.04 -21.64 -13.75
CA LEU A 10 -5.18 -20.80 -13.36
C LEU A 10 -5.46 -20.88 -11.85
N ALA A 11 -5.42 -22.08 -11.27
CA ALA A 11 -5.59 -22.26 -9.82
C ALA A 11 -4.47 -21.55 -9.04
N ALA A 12 -3.22 -21.66 -9.49
CA ALA A 12 -2.10 -20.95 -8.90
C ALA A 12 -2.27 -19.42 -8.98
N ALA A 13 -2.71 -18.90 -10.14
CA ALA A 13 -2.98 -17.48 -10.30
C ALA A 13 -4.09 -16.99 -9.36
N GLN A 14 -5.20 -17.75 -9.23
CA GLN A 14 -6.29 -17.40 -8.31
C GLN A 14 -5.80 -17.28 -6.86
N GLU A 15 -4.95 -18.21 -6.44
CA GLU A 15 -4.37 -18.16 -5.11
C GLU A 15 -3.49 -16.92 -4.90
N GLN A 16 -2.70 -16.52 -5.90
CA GLN A 16 -1.92 -15.29 -5.80
C GLN A 16 -2.80 -14.03 -5.72
N TYR A 17 -3.90 -13.97 -6.47
CA TYR A 17 -4.86 -12.86 -6.34
C TYR A 17 -5.54 -12.83 -4.97
N ARG A 18 -5.83 -14.01 -4.38
CA ARG A 18 -6.36 -14.13 -3.02
C ARG A 18 -5.35 -13.59 -2.00
N LEU A 19 -4.09 -14.01 -2.08
CA LEU A 19 -3.01 -13.53 -1.20
C LEU A 19 -2.80 -12.02 -1.35
N LEU A 20 -2.83 -11.49 -2.57
CA LEU A 20 -2.68 -10.06 -2.80
C LEU A 20 -3.81 -9.25 -2.14
N LEU A 21 -5.05 -9.73 -2.24
CA LEU A 21 -6.20 -9.12 -1.58
C LEU A 21 -6.10 -9.19 -0.04
N GLU A 22 -5.59 -10.30 0.50
CA GLU A 22 -5.33 -10.44 1.94
C GLU A 22 -4.30 -9.42 2.43
N GLU A 23 -3.20 -9.26 1.69
CA GLU A 23 -2.17 -8.26 2.00
C GLU A 23 -2.72 -6.82 1.91
N SER A 24 -3.52 -6.50 0.88
CA SER A 24 -4.22 -5.20 0.81
C SER A 24 -5.13 -4.97 2.01
N THR A 25 -5.92 -5.98 2.39
CA THR A 25 -6.84 -5.91 3.53
C THR A 25 -6.09 -5.76 4.85
N ALA A 26 -4.98 -6.49 5.02
CA ALA A 26 -4.13 -6.41 6.21
C ALA A 26 -3.46 -5.03 6.32
N LEU A 27 -3.03 -4.46 5.21
CA LEU A 27 -2.44 -3.13 5.17
C LEU A 27 -3.45 -2.04 5.59
N LEU A 28 -4.69 -2.13 5.12
CA LEU A 28 -5.77 -1.24 5.57
C LEU A 28 -6.08 -1.42 7.07
N ARG A 29 -6.23 -2.66 7.54
CA ARG A 29 -6.56 -2.94 8.95
C ARG A 29 -5.50 -2.44 9.92
N ASN A 30 -4.23 -2.55 9.52
CA ASN A 30 -3.10 -2.19 10.38
C ASN A 30 -2.61 -0.77 10.11
N PHE A 31 -3.31 0.01 9.29
CA PHE A 31 -2.85 1.32 8.83
C PHE A 31 -2.49 2.28 9.98
N ASP A 32 -3.31 2.31 11.03
CA ASP A 32 -3.10 3.23 12.15
C ASP A 32 -2.03 2.75 13.14
N GLY A 33 -1.83 1.43 13.27
CA GLY A 33 -0.99 0.82 14.30
C GLY A 33 0.35 0.28 13.81
N ALA A 34 0.53 0.13 12.50
CA ALA A 34 1.77 -0.43 11.95
C ALA A 34 2.92 0.59 12.03
N PRO A 35 4.12 0.16 12.47
CA PRO A 35 5.31 0.97 12.33
C PRO A 35 5.71 1.08 10.85
N PRO A 36 6.52 2.09 10.44
CA PRO A 36 6.96 2.27 9.07
C PRO A 36 7.58 1.02 8.42
N GLU A 37 8.37 0.27 9.18
CA GLU A 37 8.99 -0.97 8.70
C GLU A 37 7.95 -2.08 8.44
N GLY A 38 6.79 -2.00 9.09
CA GLY A 38 5.63 -2.84 8.80
C GLY A 38 5.05 -2.55 7.41
N PHE A 39 4.98 -1.28 7.02
CA PHE A 39 4.53 -0.88 5.68
C PHE A 39 5.51 -1.31 4.60
N ASP A 40 6.81 -1.08 4.80
CA ASP A 40 7.84 -1.47 3.82
C ASP A 40 7.80 -2.98 3.54
N ARG A 41 7.66 -3.80 4.59
CA ARG A 41 7.51 -5.25 4.44
C ARG A 41 6.24 -5.65 3.70
N ALA A 42 5.12 -4.98 3.98
CA ALA A 42 3.87 -5.25 3.29
C ALA A 42 3.97 -4.88 1.79
N LEU A 43 4.60 -3.75 1.46
CA LEU A 43 4.85 -3.34 0.07
C LEU A 43 5.78 -4.33 -0.66
N ALA A 44 6.84 -4.79 0.01
CA ALA A 44 7.76 -5.79 -0.55
C ALA A 44 7.04 -7.11 -0.87
N ARG A 45 6.24 -7.65 0.08
CA ARG A 45 5.45 -8.86 -0.16
C ARG A 45 4.48 -8.70 -1.32
N ARG A 46 3.79 -7.57 -1.41
CA ARG A 46 2.88 -7.29 -2.52
C ARG A 46 3.61 -7.25 -3.86
N ALA A 47 4.81 -6.68 -3.90
CA ALA A 47 5.65 -6.69 -5.10
C ALA A 47 6.08 -8.12 -5.51
N GLU A 48 6.44 -8.96 -4.55
CA GLU A 48 6.76 -10.38 -4.78
C GLU A 48 5.55 -11.13 -5.37
N ILE A 49 4.36 -10.98 -4.77
CA ILE A 49 3.13 -11.61 -5.25
C ILE A 49 2.81 -11.15 -6.69
N MET A 50 2.92 -9.86 -6.97
CA MET A 50 2.70 -9.33 -8.33
C MET A 50 3.69 -9.90 -9.35
N ALA A 51 4.96 -10.07 -8.98
CA ALA A 51 5.95 -10.70 -9.85
C ALA A 51 5.59 -12.16 -10.16
N VAL A 52 5.09 -12.91 -9.17
CA VAL A 52 4.61 -14.29 -9.37
C VAL A 52 3.38 -14.31 -10.28
N ILE A 53 2.42 -13.39 -10.11
CA ILE A 53 1.25 -13.28 -11.00
C ILE A 53 1.70 -13.04 -12.44
N GLN A 54 2.66 -12.14 -12.67
CA GLN A 54 3.18 -11.83 -14.00
C GLN A 54 3.86 -13.06 -14.66
N ASP A 55 4.63 -13.83 -13.89
CA ASP A 55 5.21 -15.09 -14.37
C ASP A 55 4.13 -16.11 -14.77
N ILE A 56 3.10 -16.27 -13.94
CA ILE A 56 2.00 -17.19 -14.23
C ILE A 56 1.23 -16.74 -15.47
N ASP A 57 0.94 -15.45 -15.62
CA ASP A 57 0.26 -14.90 -16.80
C ASP A 57 1.06 -15.16 -18.08
N ALA A 58 2.39 -14.99 -18.04
CA ALA A 58 3.28 -15.30 -19.17
C ALA A 58 3.20 -16.79 -19.54
N ARG A 59 3.25 -17.68 -18.55
CA ARG A 59 3.18 -19.13 -18.75
C ARG A 59 1.81 -19.58 -19.27
N ILE A 60 0.72 -18.95 -18.83
CA ILE A 60 -0.61 -19.18 -19.39
C ILE A 60 -0.64 -18.76 -20.86
N ALA A 61 -0.11 -17.59 -21.20
CA ALA A 61 -0.05 -17.11 -22.58
C ALA A 61 0.77 -18.06 -23.49
N GLU A 62 1.93 -18.53 -23.02
CA GLU A 62 2.76 -19.51 -23.73
C GLU A 62 2.03 -20.84 -23.94
N ALA A 63 1.36 -21.37 -22.90
CA ALA A 63 0.61 -22.61 -22.99
C ALA A 63 -0.56 -22.51 -23.98
N LEU A 64 -1.25 -21.37 -24.02
CA LEU A 64 -2.33 -21.11 -24.97
C LEU A 64 -1.80 -20.96 -26.41
N ALA A 65 -0.65 -20.31 -26.60
CA ALA A 65 -0.02 -20.17 -27.92
C ALA A 65 0.47 -21.52 -28.47
N ALA A 66 1.05 -22.36 -27.60
CA ALA A 66 1.56 -23.69 -27.97
C ALA A 66 0.44 -24.69 -28.32
N ALA A 67 -0.78 -24.50 -27.77
CA ALA A 67 -1.89 -25.42 -27.98
C ALA A 67 -2.40 -25.46 -29.44
N GLY A 68 -2.17 -24.43 -30.25
CA GLY A 68 -2.44 -24.40 -31.72
C GLY A 68 -3.88 -24.70 -32.16
N SER A 69 -4.79 -24.92 -31.22
CA SER A 69 -6.18 -25.37 -31.39
C SER A 69 -7.05 -24.65 -30.36
N PRO A 70 -8.35 -24.44 -30.65
CA PRO A 70 -9.25 -23.77 -29.72
C PRO A 70 -9.22 -24.48 -28.35
N PRO A 71 -9.26 -23.73 -27.23
CA PRO A 71 -9.27 -24.30 -25.90
C PRO A 71 -10.38 -25.34 -25.80
N ARG A 72 -10.13 -26.48 -25.13
CA ARG A 72 -11.19 -27.44 -24.86
C ARG A 72 -12.30 -26.70 -24.10
N GLN A 73 -13.56 -27.09 -24.30
CA GLN A 73 -14.72 -26.38 -23.75
C GLN A 73 -14.62 -26.15 -22.22
N ASN A 74 -14.00 -27.09 -21.50
CA ASN A 74 -13.71 -26.97 -20.07
C ASN A 74 -12.65 -25.90 -19.74
N ASP A 75 -11.60 -25.78 -20.56
CA ASP A 75 -10.56 -24.76 -20.41
C ASP A 75 -11.12 -23.37 -20.68
N ALA A 76 -12.01 -23.23 -21.67
CA ALA A 76 -12.69 -21.97 -21.98
C ALA A 76 -13.58 -21.49 -20.82
N ALA A 77 -14.35 -22.39 -20.20
CA ALA A 77 -15.16 -22.07 -19.03
C ALA A 77 -14.30 -21.69 -17.81
N ALA A 78 -13.22 -22.45 -17.55
CA ALA A 78 -12.28 -22.15 -16.46
C ALA A 78 -11.58 -20.80 -16.66
N LEU A 79 -11.15 -20.48 -17.88
CA LEU A 79 -10.58 -19.17 -18.24
C LEU A 79 -11.58 -18.03 -18.03
N GLY A 80 -12.86 -18.24 -18.39
CA GLY A 80 -13.92 -17.25 -18.16
C GLY A 80 -14.13 -16.97 -16.68
N ALA A 81 -14.27 -18.01 -15.87
CA ALA A 81 -14.42 -17.89 -14.41
C ALA A 81 -13.19 -17.24 -13.77
N PHE A 82 -11.99 -17.61 -14.21
CA PHE A 82 -10.74 -16.99 -13.77
C PHE A 82 -10.71 -15.49 -14.07
N ARG A 83 -11.03 -15.08 -15.30
CA ARG A 83 -11.03 -13.67 -15.70
C ARG A 83 -12.01 -12.84 -14.86
N ALA A 84 -13.20 -13.36 -14.59
CA ALA A 84 -14.18 -12.70 -13.73
C ALA A 84 -13.67 -12.55 -12.29
N ALA A 85 -13.10 -13.62 -11.71
CA ALA A 85 -12.52 -13.59 -10.37
C ALA A 85 -11.33 -12.61 -10.28
N ARG A 86 -10.47 -12.60 -11.30
CA ARG A 86 -9.34 -11.67 -11.42
C ARG A 86 -9.80 -10.21 -11.45
N GLU A 87 -10.82 -9.92 -12.26
CA GLU A 87 -11.37 -8.57 -12.39
C GLU A 87 -11.95 -8.08 -11.06
N GLU A 88 -12.73 -8.93 -10.38
CA GLU A 88 -13.30 -8.63 -9.07
C GLU A 88 -12.21 -8.39 -8.01
N ALA A 89 -11.22 -9.28 -7.93
CA ALA A 89 -10.11 -9.13 -7.00
C ALA A 89 -9.33 -7.82 -7.26
N THR A 90 -9.04 -7.52 -8.53
CA THR A 90 -8.32 -6.31 -8.93
C THR A 90 -9.10 -5.06 -8.56
N ARG A 91 -10.41 -5.02 -8.83
CA ARG A 91 -11.28 -3.89 -8.46
C ARG A 91 -11.23 -3.63 -6.95
N ARG A 92 -11.33 -4.70 -6.16
CA ARG A 92 -11.32 -4.61 -4.70
C ARG A 92 -9.96 -4.18 -4.13
N ILE A 93 -8.87 -4.65 -4.72
CA ILE A 93 -7.51 -4.21 -4.36
C ILE A 93 -7.37 -2.70 -4.61
N ILE A 94 -7.78 -2.21 -5.78
CA ILE A 94 -7.71 -0.78 -6.12
C ILE A 94 -8.56 0.06 -5.16
N GLU A 95 -9.76 -0.40 -4.82
CA GLU A 95 -10.62 0.26 -3.84
C GLU A 95 -9.93 0.38 -2.48
N ILE A 96 -9.39 -0.73 -1.96
CA ILE A 96 -8.67 -0.73 -0.68
C ILE A 96 -7.47 0.21 -0.72
N ASP A 97 -6.67 0.15 -1.79
CA ASP A 97 -5.49 1.00 -1.94
C ASP A 97 -5.85 2.49 -1.99
N SER A 98 -6.97 2.83 -2.64
CA SER A 98 -7.47 4.22 -2.67
C SER A 98 -7.83 4.74 -1.28
N ILE A 99 -8.42 3.88 -0.44
CA ILE A 99 -8.76 4.21 0.95
C ILE A 99 -7.48 4.41 1.76
N VAL A 100 -6.53 3.49 1.65
CA VAL A 100 -5.21 3.59 2.32
C VAL A 100 -4.50 4.89 1.94
N MET A 101 -4.48 5.25 0.65
CA MET A 101 -3.86 6.48 0.18
C MET A 101 -4.56 7.72 0.75
N ALA A 102 -5.89 7.72 0.84
CA ALA A 102 -6.65 8.81 1.42
C ALA A 102 -6.31 9.00 2.92
N LEU A 103 -6.28 7.90 3.69
CA LEU A 103 -5.90 7.92 5.10
C LEU A 103 -4.46 8.40 5.30
N ALA A 104 -3.53 7.97 4.45
CA ALA A 104 -2.14 8.42 4.47
C ALA A 104 -2.02 9.92 4.23
N ARG A 105 -2.78 10.45 3.28
CA ARG A 105 -2.78 11.88 3.00
C ARG A 105 -3.32 12.69 4.18
N GLU A 106 -4.43 12.26 4.76
CA GLU A 106 -5.00 12.93 5.94
C GLU A 106 -4.02 12.95 7.12
N ARG A 107 -3.32 11.84 7.37
CA ARG A 107 -2.31 11.74 8.42
C ARG A 107 -1.13 12.67 8.18
N LEU A 108 -0.64 12.76 6.94
CA LEU A 108 0.43 13.68 6.57
C LEU A 108 0.00 15.14 6.77
N ASP A 109 -1.21 15.50 6.36
CA ASP A 109 -1.76 16.84 6.54
C ASP A 109 -1.96 17.19 8.03
N HIS A 110 -2.29 16.21 8.86
CA HIS A 110 -2.36 16.39 10.32
C HIS A 110 -0.97 16.63 10.92
N LEU A 111 0.01 15.77 10.62
CA LEU A 111 1.39 15.91 11.11
C LEU A 111 2.03 17.24 10.69
N GLN A 112 1.78 17.70 9.45
CA GLN A 112 2.28 19.00 8.99
C GLN A 112 1.68 20.17 9.80
N ARG A 113 0.40 20.10 10.16
CA ARG A 113 -0.24 21.11 11.01
C ARG A 113 0.34 21.12 12.43
N GLU A 114 0.57 19.94 13.02
CA GLU A 114 1.20 19.81 14.33
C GLU A 114 2.63 20.33 14.34
N MET A 115 3.44 19.96 13.35
CA MET A 115 4.80 20.49 13.19
C MET A 115 4.81 22.01 13.03
N GLY A 116 3.88 22.57 12.26
CA GLY A 116 3.71 24.01 12.14
C GLY A 116 3.32 24.69 13.46
N ALA A 117 2.46 24.06 14.26
CA ALA A 117 2.10 24.55 15.59
C ALA A 117 3.29 24.50 16.57
N LEU A 118 4.06 23.41 16.57
CA LEU A 118 5.28 23.28 17.37
C LEU A 118 6.34 24.32 16.97
N GLY A 119 6.52 24.56 15.67
CA GLY A 119 7.40 25.61 15.16
C GLY A 119 7.01 27.00 15.68
N ARG A 120 5.72 27.33 15.61
CA ARG A 120 5.19 28.59 16.16
C ARG A 120 5.34 28.68 17.69
N GLY A 121 5.08 27.59 18.40
CA GLY A 121 5.29 27.49 19.85
C GLY A 121 6.75 27.73 20.25
N LYS A 122 7.71 27.14 19.52
CA LYS A 122 9.14 27.37 19.71
C LYS A 122 9.54 28.83 19.46
N THR A 123 9.00 29.46 18.40
CA THR A 123 9.26 30.89 18.15
C THR A 123 8.66 31.78 19.22
N ALA A 124 7.47 31.47 19.73
CA ALA A 124 6.86 32.21 20.83
C ALA A 124 7.70 32.08 22.11
N LEU A 125 8.16 30.87 22.44
CA LEU A 125 9.04 30.61 23.59
C LEU A 125 10.33 31.43 23.50
N HIS A 126 11.01 31.43 22.35
CA HIS A 126 12.23 32.21 22.16
C HIS A 126 11.98 33.74 22.20
N GLY A 127 10.81 34.21 21.76
CA GLY A 127 10.40 35.62 21.92
C GLY A 127 10.21 36.02 23.40
N TYR A 128 9.65 35.13 24.22
CA TYR A 128 9.55 35.33 25.66
C TYR A 128 10.92 35.28 26.36
N GLU A 129 11.81 34.35 25.98
CA GLU A 129 13.17 34.26 26.54
C GLU A 129 14.05 35.46 26.16
N ALA A 130 13.91 35.97 24.93
CA ALA A 130 14.63 37.16 24.47
C ALA A 130 14.14 38.44 25.17
N SER A 131 12.82 38.59 25.34
CA SER A 131 12.24 39.74 26.04
C SER A 131 12.40 39.69 27.58
N GLY A 132 12.63 38.50 28.14
CA GLY A 132 12.86 38.30 29.58
C GLY A 132 14.24 38.76 30.08
N ARG A 133 15.24 38.90 29.19
CA ARG A 133 16.59 39.35 29.58
C ARG A 133 16.76 40.88 29.65
N GLU A 134 15.82 41.65 29.13
CA GLU A 134 15.94 43.13 29.08
C GLU A 134 15.28 43.87 30.28
N ARG A 135 14.67 43.16 31.25
CA ARG A 135 14.08 43.80 32.45
C ARG A 135 14.94 43.73 33.72
N SER A 136 16.27 43.75 33.60
CA SER A 136 17.12 44.31 34.66
C SER A 136 17.27 45.83 34.45
N CYS A 137 16.13 46.54 34.44
CA CYS A 137 16.14 47.99 34.53
C CYS A 137 16.52 48.36 35.96
N LYS A 138 17.79 48.73 36.10
CA LYS A 138 18.39 49.57 37.14
C LYS A 138 17.32 50.23 38.04
N LEU A 139 17.20 49.75 39.27
CA LEU A 139 16.69 50.55 40.37
C LEU A 139 17.64 51.76 40.49
N ASN A 140 17.20 52.90 39.96
CA ASN A 140 17.88 54.16 40.18
C ASN A 140 17.92 54.41 41.69
N SER A 141 19.11 54.22 42.25
CA SER A 141 19.53 54.81 43.51
C SER A 141 19.57 56.32 43.28
N THR A 142 18.56 57.01 43.78
CA THR A 142 18.63 58.44 44.05
C THR A 142 19.05 58.59 45.52
N ALA A 143 20.30 58.97 45.72
CA ALA A 143 20.79 59.63 46.93
C ALA A 143 20.36 61.09 46.95
#